data_AF-A0A524QTG1-F1
#
_entry.id   AF-A0A524QTG1-F1
#
_cell.length_a   1.000
_cell.length_b   1.000
_cell.length_c   1.000
_cell.angle_alpha   90.00
_cell.angle_beta   90.00
_cell.angle_gamma   90.00
#
_symmetry.space_group_name_H-M   'P 1'
#
loop_
_entity.id
_entity.type
_entity.pdbx_description
1 polymer ?
#
loop_
_entity_poly.entity_id
_entity_poly.type
_entity_poly.pdbx_seq_one_letter_code
_entity_poly.pdbx_strand_id
1 'polypeptide(L)'
;MNPTLSYLLGKKMWWVCGINVWGSVAAFEPQFLITETEGSSKRLVFTTVALGGSVQQLEYGDLADVRGNKLPELLINPRVLPIAKGNIPVVLQGSEGEKSFTLAKSAQTSQVATVDLLIIEMG
;
A
#
# COMPACT_ATOMS: atom_id res chain seq x y z
N MET A 1 -17.23 15.31 23.19
CA MET A 1 -17.68 14.78 21.89
C MET A 1 -18.45 13.49 22.17
N ASN A 2 -19.68 13.35 21.71
CA ASN A 2 -20.57 12.26 22.11
C ASN A 2 -20.28 11.01 21.23
N PRO A 3 -19.76 9.90 21.77
CA PRO A 3 -19.24 8.78 20.98
C PRO A 3 -20.31 8.07 20.12
N THR A 4 -21.58 8.23 20.48
CA THR A 4 -22.73 7.61 19.82
C THR A 4 -23.04 8.19 18.44
N LEU A 5 -22.75 9.47 18.20
CA LEU A 5 -22.97 10.11 16.89
C LEU A 5 -21.81 9.84 15.91
N SER A 6 -20.60 9.63 16.43
CA SER A 6 -19.42 9.29 15.63
C SER A 6 -19.56 7.94 14.92
N TYR A 7 -20.32 7.00 15.47
CA TYR A 7 -20.61 5.70 14.84
C TYR A 7 -21.59 5.82 13.65
N LEU A 8 -22.46 6.84 13.65
CA LEU A 8 -23.44 7.07 12.57
C LEU A 8 -22.83 7.80 11.37
N LEU A 9 -21.72 8.51 11.58
CA LEU A 9 -20.89 9.03 10.50
C LEU A 9 -20.10 7.83 9.96
N GLY A 10 -20.56 7.25 8.85
CA GLY A 10 -19.90 6.11 8.22
C GLY A 10 -18.39 6.34 8.05
N LYS A 11 -17.64 5.24 7.96
CA LYS A 11 -16.19 5.28 7.70
C LYS A 11 -15.91 6.24 6.54
N LYS A 12 -14.87 7.08 6.65
CA LYS A 12 -14.51 7.96 5.52
C LYS A 12 -14.03 7.07 4.38
N MET A 13 -14.63 7.21 3.21
CA MET A 13 -14.28 6.42 2.03
C MET A 13 -14.01 7.33 0.85
N TRP A 14 -13.01 6.96 0.06
CA TRP A 14 -12.66 7.62 -1.18
C TRP A 14 -12.56 6.58 -2.28
N TRP A 15 -13.08 6.94 -3.45
CA TRP A 15 -12.88 6.19 -4.68
C TRP A 15 -11.90 6.95 -5.55
N VAL A 16 -10.79 6.34 -5.90
CA VAL A 16 -9.73 6.93 -6.74
C VAL A 16 -9.68 6.14 -8.04
N CYS A 17 -9.78 6.83 -9.18
CA CYS A 17 -9.88 6.17 -10.48
C CYS A 17 -8.58 6.21 -11.28
N GLY A 18 -8.33 5.14 -12.05
CA GLY A 18 -7.40 5.17 -13.18
C GLY A 18 -5.93 5.24 -12.79
N ILE A 19 -5.55 4.63 -11.67
CA ILE A 19 -4.17 4.56 -11.23
C ILE A 19 -3.39 3.59 -12.12
N ASN A 20 -2.27 4.06 -12.66
CA ASN A 20 -1.36 3.23 -13.45
C ASN A 20 -0.36 2.53 -12.51
N VAL A 21 -0.32 1.21 -12.60
CA VAL A 21 0.55 0.34 -11.78
C VAL A 21 1.64 -0.26 -12.65
N TRP A 22 2.86 0.23 -12.46
CA TRP A 22 4.08 -0.23 -13.09
C TRP A 22 4.97 -1.04 -12.11
N GLY A 23 4.76 -0.87 -10.81
CA GLY A 23 5.47 -1.64 -9.78
C GLY A 23 5.24 -3.15 -9.90
N SER A 24 6.21 -3.98 -9.53
CA SER A 24 6.15 -5.44 -9.76
C SER A 24 6.26 -6.25 -8.48
N VAL A 25 5.44 -7.29 -8.36
CA VAL A 25 5.45 -8.25 -7.23
C VAL A 25 6.76 -9.05 -7.16
N ALA A 26 7.60 -8.99 -8.21
CA ALA A 26 8.97 -9.50 -8.16
C ALA A 26 9.85 -8.79 -7.11
N ALA A 27 9.40 -7.65 -6.57
CA ALA A 27 9.86 -7.14 -5.29
C ALA A 27 9.40 -8.07 -4.17
N PHE A 28 10.04 -9.23 -4.08
CA PHE A 28 9.92 -10.09 -2.92
C PHE A 28 10.72 -9.44 -1.78
N GLU A 29 10.08 -9.21 -0.62
CA GLU A 29 10.73 -8.79 0.62
C GLU A 29 10.77 -9.97 1.60
N PRO A 30 11.74 -10.89 1.47
CA PRO A 30 11.98 -11.87 2.50
C PRO A 30 12.37 -11.16 3.79
N GLN A 31 11.72 -11.54 4.89
CA GLN A 31 12.23 -11.26 6.21
C GLN A 31 13.42 -12.17 6.47
N PHE A 32 14.57 -11.55 6.69
CA PHE A 32 15.79 -12.25 7.09
C PHE A 32 16.00 -12.11 8.59
N LEU A 33 16.37 -13.23 9.20
CA LEU A 33 16.99 -13.27 10.51
C LEU A 33 18.48 -13.51 10.31
N ILE A 34 19.31 -12.53 10.65
CA ILE A 34 20.76 -12.61 10.54
C ILE A 34 21.35 -12.66 11.95
N THR A 35 22.18 -13.67 12.21
CA THR A 35 23.02 -13.72 13.41
C THR A 35 24.41 -13.21 13.05
N GLU A 36 24.85 -12.15 13.70
CA GLU A 36 26.21 -11.65 13.53
C GLU A 36 27.00 -11.87 14.81
N THR A 37 28.23 -12.34 14.65
CA THR A 37 29.17 -12.58 15.74
C THR A 37 30.42 -11.77 15.47
N GLU A 38 30.67 -10.76 16.29
CA GLU A 38 31.88 -9.95 16.25
C GLU A 38 32.60 -10.10 17.60
N GLY A 39 33.70 -10.86 17.60
CA GLY A 39 34.39 -11.25 18.84
C GLY A 39 33.49 -12.08 19.76
N SER A 40 33.24 -11.60 21.00
CA SER A 40 32.37 -12.25 21.99
C SER A 40 30.91 -11.78 21.94
N SER A 41 30.59 -10.76 21.13
CA SER A 41 29.24 -10.22 21.01
C SER A 41 28.43 -10.94 19.94
N LYS A 42 27.18 -11.28 20.27
CA LYS A 42 26.21 -11.87 19.35
C LYS A 42 25.03 -10.93 19.19
N ARG A 43 24.66 -10.59 17.96
CA ARG A 43 23.43 -9.82 17.67
C ARG A 43 22.52 -10.57 16.72
N LEU A 44 21.22 -10.40 16.92
CA LEU A 44 20.16 -10.80 16.00
C LEU A 44 19.68 -9.56 15.26
N VAL A 45 19.73 -9.59 13.94
CA VAL A 45 19.28 -8.50 13.07
C VAL A 45 18.09 -9.00 12.26
N PHE A 46 16.98 -8.28 12.36
CA PHE A 46 15.82 -8.46 11.49
C PHE A 46 15.95 -7.45 10.35
N THR A 47 15.96 -7.92 9.11
CA THR A 47 16.04 -7.03 7.95
C THR A 47 15.17 -7.53 6.81
N THR A 48 14.79 -6.63 5.92
CA THR A 48 14.10 -6.92 4.66
C THR A 48 14.97 -6.40 3.52
N VAL A 49 15.11 -7.20 2.46
CA VAL A 49 15.87 -6.79 1.27
C VAL A 49 15.03 -7.11 0.05
N ALA A 50 14.69 -6.09 -0.75
CA ALA A 50 14.05 -6.30 -2.04
C ALA A 50 15.04 -6.99 -3.00
N LEU A 51 14.77 -8.23 -3.38
CA LEU A 51 15.65 -9.02 -4.26
C LEU A 51 15.42 -8.75 -5.76
N GLY A 52 14.58 -7.77 -6.11
CA GLY A 52 14.27 -7.40 -7.49
C GLY A 52 13.02 -6.53 -7.59
N GLY A 53 12.56 -6.29 -8.82
CA GLY A 53 11.33 -5.52 -9.07
C GLY A 53 11.49 -4.00 -8.93
N SER A 54 10.39 -3.30 -9.17
CA SER A 54 10.29 -1.85 -8.96
C SER A 54 9.17 -1.60 -7.97
N VAL A 55 9.49 -0.90 -6.88
CA VAL A 55 8.51 -0.55 -5.84
C VAL A 55 7.77 0.69 -6.31
N GLN A 56 6.44 0.62 -6.32
CA GLN A 56 5.58 1.76 -6.56
C GLN A 56 4.82 2.10 -5.28
N GLN A 57 5.39 3.05 -4.54
CA GLN A 57 4.74 3.65 -3.38
C GLN A 57 3.87 4.83 -3.83
N LEU A 58 2.67 4.92 -3.27
CA LEU A 58 1.73 6.02 -3.48
C LEU A 58 1.43 6.69 -2.14
N GLU A 59 1.47 8.01 -2.09
CA GLU A 59 1.10 8.80 -0.92
C GLU A 59 -0.36 9.24 -1.02
N TYR A 60 -1.09 9.22 0.10
CA TYR A 60 -2.51 9.61 0.08
C TYR A 60 -2.69 11.09 -0.32
N GLY A 61 -1.78 11.98 0.10
CA GLY A 61 -1.86 13.41 -0.21
C GLY A 61 -1.77 13.75 -1.72
N ASP A 62 -1.23 12.82 -2.52
CA ASP A 62 -1.12 12.97 -3.97
C ASP A 62 -2.35 12.43 -4.71
N LEU A 63 -3.27 11.76 -4.02
CA LEU A 63 -4.46 11.17 -4.62
C LEU A 63 -5.66 12.13 -4.57
N ALA A 64 -6.49 12.03 -5.59
CA ALA A 64 -7.78 12.70 -5.66
C ALA A 64 -8.90 11.68 -5.88
N ASP A 65 -10.03 11.90 -5.21
CA ASP A 65 -11.22 11.09 -5.41
C ASP A 65 -11.87 11.35 -6.80
N VAL A 66 -12.89 10.57 -7.15
CA VAL A 66 -13.65 10.74 -8.41
C VAL A 66 -14.30 12.12 -8.58
N ARG A 67 -14.41 12.88 -7.49
CA ARG A 67 -15.00 14.22 -7.46
C ARG A 67 -13.91 15.31 -7.52
N GLY A 68 -12.63 14.93 -7.57
CA GLY A 68 -11.48 15.83 -7.58
C GLY A 68 -11.04 16.32 -6.19
N ASN A 69 -11.60 15.79 -5.11
CA ASN A 69 -11.16 16.14 -3.75
C ASN A 69 -9.86 15.43 -3.43
N LYS A 70 -8.85 16.18 -2.98
CA LYS A 70 -7.62 15.58 -2.46
C LYS A 70 -7.89 14.77 -1.22
N LEU A 71 -7.20 13.64 -1.10
CA LEU A 71 -7.18 12.86 0.13
C LEU A 71 -6.29 13.55 1.18
N PRO A 72 -6.56 13.33 2.49
CA PRO A 72 -5.65 13.75 3.55
C PRO A 72 -4.27 13.09 3.43
N GLU A 73 -3.21 13.79 3.86
CA GLU A 73 -1.85 13.24 3.92
C GLU A 73 -1.69 12.10 4.94
N LEU A 74 -2.60 12.04 5.93
CA LEU A 74 -2.57 11.05 7.00
C LEU A 74 -3.98 10.48 7.20
N LEU A 75 -4.08 9.16 7.14
CA LEU A 75 -5.28 8.38 7.40
C LEU A 75 -5.08 7.46 8.60
N ILE A 76 -6.12 7.32 9.44
CA ILE A 76 -6.10 6.44 10.61
C ILE A 76 -6.53 5.04 10.20
N ASN A 77 -5.62 4.06 10.35
CA ASN A 77 -5.83 2.65 10.02
C ASN A 77 -6.48 2.46 8.62
N PRO A 78 -5.85 2.96 7.54
CA PRO A 78 -6.44 2.91 6.22
C PRO A 78 -6.50 1.47 5.70
N ARG A 79 -7.52 1.20 4.90
CA ARG A 79 -7.62 -0.01 4.07
C ARG A 79 -7.75 0.38 2.63
N VAL A 80 -6.92 -0.22 1.80
CA VAL A 80 -6.92 0.03 0.36
C VAL A 80 -7.41 -1.24 -0.33
N LEU A 81 -8.30 -1.08 -1.31
CA LEU A 81 -8.84 -2.19 -2.09
C LEU A 81 -8.62 -1.89 -3.57
N PRO A 82 -7.63 -2.53 -4.21
CA PRO A 82 -7.41 -2.40 -5.64
C PRO A 82 -8.48 -3.16 -6.44
N ILE A 83 -9.13 -2.46 -7.36
CA ILE A 83 -10.15 -2.96 -8.28
C ILE A 83 -9.56 -2.91 -9.69
N ALA A 84 -9.04 -4.03 -10.17
CA ALA A 84 -8.41 -4.11 -11.48
C ALA A 84 -9.43 -3.84 -12.60
N LYS A 85 -9.08 -2.96 -13.54
CA LYS A 85 -9.90 -2.65 -14.73
C LYS A 85 -9.61 -3.57 -15.93
N GLY A 86 -8.66 -4.50 -15.80
CA GLY A 86 -8.26 -5.41 -16.87
C GLY A 86 -7.75 -6.75 -16.35
N ASN A 87 -7.07 -7.49 -17.21
CA ASN A 87 -6.64 -8.88 -16.93
C ASN A 87 -5.30 -8.98 -16.18
N ILE A 88 -4.65 -7.85 -15.88
CA ILE A 88 -3.40 -7.85 -15.11
C ILE A 88 -3.76 -7.74 -13.63
N PRO A 89 -3.50 -8.78 -12.82
CA PRO A 89 -3.78 -8.73 -11.41
C PRO A 89 -2.84 -7.72 -10.73
N VAL A 90 -3.43 -6.91 -9.87
CA VAL A 90 -2.76 -5.90 -9.03
C VAL A 90 -3.06 -6.24 -7.58
N VAL A 91 -2.04 -6.16 -6.75
CA VAL A 91 -2.12 -6.43 -5.31
C VAL A 91 -1.49 -5.29 -4.54
N LEU A 92 -1.94 -5.14 -3.29
CA LEU A 92 -1.17 -4.40 -2.30
C LEU A 92 0.04 -5.22 -1.91
N GLN A 93 1.18 -4.54 -1.85
CA GLN A 93 2.43 -5.13 -1.39
C GLN A 93 2.72 -4.64 0.02
N GLY A 94 2.75 -5.57 0.98
CA GLY A 94 2.88 -5.24 2.39
C GLY A 94 1.58 -4.71 3.00
N SER A 95 1.72 -3.93 4.07
CA SER A 95 0.59 -3.34 4.81
C SER A 95 0.39 -1.89 4.43
N GLU A 96 -0.85 -1.40 4.53
CA GLU A 96 -1.15 0.02 4.37
C GLU A 96 -0.59 0.83 5.55
N GLY A 97 0.24 1.83 5.26
CA GLY A 97 0.71 2.80 6.23
C GLY A 97 -0.25 3.97 6.39
N GLU A 98 -0.04 4.80 7.39
CA GLU A 98 -0.88 5.99 7.66
C GLU A 98 -0.75 7.08 6.59
N LYS A 99 0.39 7.12 5.88
CA LYS A 99 0.68 8.14 4.85
C LYS A 99 0.71 7.59 3.43
N SER A 100 1.02 6.30 3.28
CA SER A 100 1.31 5.69 2.00
C SER A 100 1.00 4.20 1.99
N PHE A 101 0.94 3.65 0.79
CA PHE A 101 0.81 2.22 0.53
C PHE A 101 1.56 1.87 -0.75
N THR A 102 1.82 0.58 -0.95
CA THR A 102 2.56 0.09 -2.12
C THR A 102 1.67 -0.79 -2.98
N LEU A 103 1.65 -0.53 -4.28
CA LEU A 103 0.97 -1.36 -5.27
C LEU A 103 1.96 -2.08 -6.15
N ALA A 104 1.57 -3.29 -6.54
CA ALA A 104 2.35 -4.10 -7.45
C ALA A 104 1.46 -4.90 -8.40
N LYS A 105 1.84 -4.97 -9.67
CA LYS A 105 1.26 -5.89 -10.65
C LYS A 105 2.04 -7.20 -10.73
N SER A 106 1.40 -8.24 -11.26
CA SER A 106 2.06 -9.52 -11.52
C SER A 106 3.39 -9.36 -12.27
N ALA A 107 4.39 -10.14 -11.85
CA ALA A 107 5.72 -10.19 -12.46
C ALA A 107 5.71 -10.84 -13.87
N GLN A 108 4.64 -11.54 -14.23
CA GLN A 108 4.55 -12.28 -15.49
C GLN A 108 4.24 -11.38 -16.71
N THR A 109 4.01 -10.09 -16.50
CA THR A 109 3.71 -9.14 -17.59
C THR A 109 4.58 -7.90 -17.51
N SER A 110 5.04 -7.42 -18.66
CA SER A 110 5.75 -6.15 -18.83
C SER A 110 4.78 -4.97 -19.03
N GLN A 111 3.49 -5.22 -19.20
CA GLN A 111 2.49 -4.17 -19.41
C GLN A 111 2.15 -3.45 -18.10
N VAL A 112 1.87 -2.15 -18.20
CA VAL A 112 1.32 -1.35 -17.09
C VAL A 112 -0.14 -1.76 -16.86
N ALA A 113 -0.52 -1.99 -15.61
CA ALA A 113 -1.90 -2.26 -15.24
C ALA A 113 -2.63 -0.96 -14.87
N THR A 114 -3.94 -0.90 -15.06
CA THR A 114 -4.77 0.22 -14.59
C THR A 114 -5.77 -0.29 -13.56
N VAL A 115 -5.87 0.41 -12.44
CA VAL A 115 -6.65 0.01 -11.27
C VAL A 115 -7.43 1.20 -10.71
N ASP A 116 -8.62 0.93 -10.19
CA ASP A 116 -9.32 1.86 -9.30
C ASP A 116 -9.08 1.46 -7.86
N LEU A 117 -9.06 2.42 -6.94
CA LEU A 117 -8.83 2.17 -5.53
C LEU A 117 -10.06 2.60 -4.73
N LEU A 118 -10.54 1.69 -3.89
CA LEU A 118 -11.42 2.05 -2.79
C LEU A 118 -10.56 2.17 -1.52
N ILE A 119 -10.48 3.37 -0.97
CA ILE A 119 -9.70 3.70 0.23
C ILE A 119 -10.67 3.99 1.37
N ILE A 120 -10.49 3.35 2.51
CA ILE A 120 -11.37 3.44 3.67
C ILE A 120 -10.55 3.78 4.91
N GLU A 121 -10.87 4.86 5.61
CA GLU A 121 -10.34 5.19 6.93
C GLU A 121 -11.14 4.45 8.00
N MET A 122 -10.49 3.53 8.74
CA MET A 122 -11.23 2.62 9.61
C MET A 122 -11.61 3.20 10.97
N GLY A 123 -11.03 4.33 11.38
CA GLY A 123 -11.31 5.00 12.66
C GLY A 123 -10.39 4.52 13.78
#